data_AF-A0AAU7Q5Z8-F1
#
_entry.id   AF-A0AAU7Q5Z8-F1
#
_cell.length_a   1.000
_cell.length_b   1.000
_cell.length_c   1.000
_cell.angle_alpha   90.00
_cell.angle_beta   90.00
_cell.angle_gamma   90.00
#
_symmetry.space_group_name_H-M   'P 1'
#
loop_
_entity.id
_entity.type
_entity.pdbx_description
1 polymer ?
#
loop_
_entity_poly.entity_id
_entity_poly.type
_entity_poly.pdbx_seq_one_letter_code
_entity_poly.pdbx_strand_id
1 'polypeptide(L)'
;MWAILAFVGLDQGDKAHDLFALLNPINHARTPEGVARYKVEPYVIAADVYSVAPHVGRGGWTWYTGSAGWMYRAGVEGILGIRREGDMLIVDPCIPADWPGFKAEVNVMNTRFAIEVTRSGPRSRGVSRALLDNAPLALIDDHVLTRLDGGNHLLALTL
;
A
#
# COMPACT_ATOMS: atom_id res chain seq x y z
N MET A 1 10.58 -6.15 -0.41
CA MET A 1 9.47 -5.67 0.42
C MET A 1 9.92 -4.74 1.55
N TRP A 2 10.83 -5.13 2.45
CA TRP A 2 11.28 -4.22 3.52
C TRP A 2 11.89 -2.91 3.01
N ALA A 3 12.60 -2.92 1.88
CA ALA A 3 13.07 -1.69 1.24
C ALA A 3 11.92 -0.73 0.89
N ILE A 4 10.76 -1.24 0.44
CA ILE A 4 9.56 -0.43 0.18
C ILE A 4 9.09 0.23 1.48
N LEU A 5 8.95 -0.56 2.56
CA LEU A 5 8.54 -0.07 3.87
C LEU A 5 9.55 0.95 4.45
N ALA A 6 10.85 0.78 4.19
CA ALA A 6 11.87 1.73 4.59
C ALA A 6 11.71 3.07 3.86
N PHE A 7 11.44 3.06 2.55
CA PHE A 7 11.16 4.29 1.80
C PHE A 7 9.85 4.96 2.24
N VAL A 8 8.83 4.20 2.62
CA VAL A 8 7.63 4.74 3.30
C VAL A 8 8.02 5.44 4.60
N GLY A 9 8.86 4.81 5.43
CA GLY A 9 9.34 5.41 6.69
C GLY A 9 10.25 6.63 6.52
N LEU A 10 10.76 6.88 5.30
CA LEU A 10 11.52 8.07 4.92
C LEU A 10 10.66 9.10 4.16
N ASP A 11 9.35 8.90 4.11
CA ASP A 11 8.36 9.73 3.40
C ASP A 11 8.56 9.79 1.87
N GLN A 12 9.23 8.80 1.30
CA GLN A 12 9.55 8.71 -0.13
C GLN A 12 8.53 7.84 -0.87
N GLY A 13 7.27 8.30 -0.92
CA GLY A 13 6.14 7.61 -1.54
C GLY A 13 6.37 7.19 -3.00
N ASP A 14 7.02 8.04 -3.81
CA ASP A 14 7.36 7.71 -5.20
C ASP A 14 8.27 6.49 -5.29
N LYS A 15 9.37 6.47 -4.51
CA LYS A 15 10.31 5.34 -4.52
C LYS A 15 9.69 4.07 -3.94
N ALA A 16 8.87 4.20 -2.91
CA ALA A 16 8.13 3.07 -2.35
C ALA A 16 7.21 2.46 -3.42
N HIS A 17 6.44 3.29 -4.12
CA HIS A 17 5.57 2.88 -5.20
C HIS A 17 6.34 2.27 -6.38
N ASP A 18 7.44 2.89 -6.83
CA ASP A 18 8.26 2.38 -7.94
C ASP A 18 8.82 0.99 -7.64
N LEU A 19 9.31 0.76 -6.42
CA LEU A 19 9.78 -0.56 -5.99
C LEU A 19 8.63 -1.57 -5.86
N PHE A 20 7.46 -1.14 -5.41
CA PHE A 20 6.27 -2.01 -5.37
C PHE A 20 5.84 -2.42 -6.79
N ALA A 21 5.78 -1.45 -7.72
CA ALA A 21 5.45 -1.68 -9.11
C ALA A 21 6.49 -2.57 -9.81
N LEU A 22 7.78 -2.38 -9.51
CA LEU A 22 8.87 -3.20 -10.03
C LEU A 22 8.72 -4.67 -9.65
N LEU A 23 8.23 -4.96 -8.44
CA LEU A 23 8.04 -6.33 -7.95
C LEU A 23 6.68 -6.92 -8.34
N ASN A 24 5.70 -6.10 -8.74
CA ASN A 24 4.34 -6.55 -8.98
C ASN A 24 4.27 -7.50 -10.20
N PRO A 25 3.85 -8.76 -10.03
CA PRO A 25 3.88 -9.78 -11.09
C PRO A 25 3.16 -9.37 -12.38
N ILE A 26 2.08 -8.58 -12.26
CA ILE A 26 1.32 -8.13 -13.42
C ILE A 26 2.18 -7.27 -14.36
N ASN A 27 3.13 -6.51 -13.81
CA ASN A 27 4.01 -5.64 -14.58
C ASN A 27 5.07 -6.42 -15.37
N HIS A 28 5.36 -7.67 -14.98
CA HIS A 28 6.26 -8.56 -15.71
C HIS A 28 5.61 -9.25 -16.92
N ALA A 29 4.28 -9.22 -17.02
CA ALA A 29 3.51 -9.93 -18.05
C ALA A 29 2.65 -9.02 -18.93
N ARG A 30 2.99 -7.74 -19.03
CA ARG A 30 2.26 -6.77 -19.87
C ARG A 30 2.52 -6.93 -21.37
N THR A 31 3.55 -7.67 -21.76
CA THR A 31 3.87 -7.98 -23.16
C THR A 31 4.26 -9.46 -23.31
N PRO A 32 4.14 -10.03 -24.53
CA PRO A 32 4.58 -11.41 -24.80
C PRO A 32 6.05 -11.66 -24.45
N GLU A 33 6.94 -10.69 -24.69
CA GLU A 33 8.36 -10.79 -24.36
C GLU A 33 8.57 -10.80 -22.85
N GLY A 34 7.79 -10.00 -22.11
CA GLY A 34 7.78 -10.01 -20.65
C GLY A 34 7.35 -11.37 -20.09
N VAL A 35 6.27 -11.94 -20.61
CA VAL A 35 5.81 -13.29 -20.25
C VAL A 35 6.89 -14.34 -20.53
N ALA A 36 7.48 -14.30 -21.74
CA ALA A 36 8.54 -15.23 -22.13
C ALA A 36 9.81 -15.10 -21.26
N ARG A 37 10.08 -13.92 -20.71
CA ARG A 37 11.17 -13.65 -19.76
C ARG A 37 10.82 -14.10 -18.34
N TYR A 38 9.62 -13.75 -17.83
CA TYR A 38 9.22 -13.99 -16.44
C TYR A 38 8.96 -15.46 -16.13
N LYS A 39 8.37 -16.20 -17.08
CA LYS A 39 8.19 -17.67 -17.04
C LYS A 39 7.40 -18.26 -15.86
N VAL A 40 6.79 -17.43 -15.02
CA VAL A 40 5.91 -17.85 -13.92
C VAL A 40 4.60 -17.07 -13.95
N GLU A 41 3.67 -17.42 -13.06
CA GLU A 41 2.32 -16.88 -13.03
C GLU A 41 2.30 -15.37 -12.70
N PRO A 42 1.65 -14.52 -13.50
CA PRO A 42 1.65 -13.06 -13.31
C PRO A 42 0.59 -12.55 -12.32
N TYR A 43 -0.03 -13.45 -11.57
CA TYR A 43 -1.09 -13.17 -10.59
C TYR A 43 -0.72 -13.64 -9.18
N VAL A 44 0.46 -14.22 -8.99
CA VAL A 44 1.05 -14.54 -7.68
C VAL A 44 2.48 -14.04 -7.62
N ILE A 45 2.91 -13.54 -6.46
CA ILE A 45 4.27 -13.05 -6.28
C ILE A 45 5.26 -14.21 -6.19
N ALA A 46 6.39 -14.08 -6.89
CA ALA A 46 7.52 -14.99 -6.80
C ALA A 46 8.33 -14.77 -5.51
N ALA A 47 9.00 -15.82 -5.01
CA ALA A 47 9.97 -15.65 -3.92
C ALA A 47 11.23 -14.94 -4.39
N ASP A 48 11.63 -15.21 -5.63
CA ASP A 48 12.84 -14.67 -6.23
C ASP A 48 12.65 -14.38 -7.73
N VAL A 49 13.44 -13.43 -8.22
CA VAL A 49 13.61 -13.14 -9.65
C VAL A 49 15.10 -13.21 -9.94
N TYR A 50 15.48 -14.13 -10.83
CA TYR A 50 16.89 -14.42 -11.08
C TYR A 50 17.59 -13.22 -11.74
N SER A 51 18.83 -12.95 -11.31
CA SER A 51 19.65 -11.82 -11.78
C SER A 51 20.87 -12.23 -12.61
N VAL A 52 21.11 -13.54 -12.78
CA VAL A 52 22.30 -14.08 -13.45
C VAL A 52 21.94 -14.74 -14.79
N ALA A 53 22.79 -14.55 -15.80
CA ALA A 53 22.63 -15.19 -17.11
C ALA A 53 22.68 -16.73 -17.00
N PRO A 54 21.87 -17.47 -17.79
CA PRO A 54 20.96 -17.02 -18.84
C PRO A 54 19.50 -16.85 -18.36
N HIS A 55 19.29 -16.55 -17.08
CA HIS A 55 17.99 -16.61 -16.43
C HIS A 55 17.47 -15.26 -15.93
N VAL A 56 18.16 -14.17 -16.27
CA VAL A 56 17.82 -12.80 -15.87
C VAL A 56 16.33 -12.52 -16.12
N GLY A 57 15.62 -12.14 -15.06
CA GLY A 57 14.21 -11.76 -15.10
C GLY A 57 13.21 -12.92 -15.00
N ARG A 58 13.66 -14.18 -14.92
CA ARG A 58 12.78 -15.33 -14.63
C ARG A 58 12.40 -15.33 -13.16
N GLY A 59 11.12 -15.53 -12.86
CA GLY A 59 10.64 -15.79 -11.52
C GLY A 59 10.95 -17.22 -11.07
N GLY A 60 11.11 -17.40 -9.77
CA GLY A 60 11.24 -18.70 -9.11
C GLY A 60 10.33 -18.79 -7.89
N TRP A 61 9.94 -20.02 -7.54
CA TRP A 61 9.20 -20.34 -6.31
C TRP A 61 7.96 -19.45 -6.07
N THR A 62 6.92 -19.62 -6.89
CA THR A 62 5.63 -18.95 -6.72
C THR A 62 4.76 -19.64 -5.65
N TRP A 63 3.66 -18.98 -5.28
CA TRP A 63 2.66 -19.43 -4.29
C TRP A 63 3.14 -19.51 -2.85
N TYR A 64 4.01 -20.47 -2.53
CA TYR A 64 4.40 -20.76 -1.15
C TYR A 64 5.61 -19.93 -0.73
N THR A 65 5.37 -18.63 -0.54
CA THR A 65 6.41 -17.69 -0.15
C THR A 65 5.88 -16.61 0.79
N GLY A 66 6.71 -16.20 1.76
CA GLY A 66 6.44 -15.05 2.62
C GLY A 66 6.35 -13.72 1.86
N SER A 67 6.82 -13.68 0.60
CA SER A 67 6.69 -12.51 -0.27
C SER A 67 5.24 -12.04 -0.40
N ALA A 68 4.26 -12.95 -0.42
CA ALA A 68 2.84 -12.60 -0.53
C ALA A 68 2.36 -11.77 0.67
N GLY A 69 2.63 -12.24 1.89
CA GLY A 69 2.28 -11.53 3.12
C GLY A 69 2.98 -10.17 3.20
N TRP A 70 4.27 -10.12 2.91
CA TRP A 70 5.02 -8.87 2.94
C TRP A 70 4.64 -7.88 1.84
N MET A 71 4.23 -8.35 0.66
CA MET A 71 3.71 -7.49 -0.40
C MET A 71 2.39 -6.87 0.02
N TYR A 72 1.48 -7.66 0.60
CA TYR A 72 0.21 -7.15 1.13
C TYR A 72 0.44 -6.04 2.15
N ARG A 73 1.33 -6.28 3.14
CA ARG A 73 1.68 -5.27 4.14
C ARG A 73 2.34 -4.03 3.52
N ALA A 74 3.26 -4.20 2.57
CA ALA A 74 3.91 -3.07 1.91
C ALA A 74 2.91 -2.17 1.14
N GLY A 75 1.94 -2.77 0.45
CA GLY A 75 0.91 -2.02 -0.26
C GLY A 75 -0.12 -1.39 0.67
N VAL A 76 -0.73 -2.20 1.56
CA VAL A 76 -1.86 -1.77 2.39
C VAL A 76 -1.41 -0.99 3.62
N GLU A 77 -0.51 -1.56 4.43
CA GLU A 77 -0.07 -0.93 5.69
C GLU A 77 1.01 0.14 5.45
N GLY A 78 1.81 -0.01 4.38
CA GLY A 78 2.87 0.93 4.01
C GLY A 78 2.36 2.08 3.13
N ILE A 79 2.18 1.81 1.82
CA ILE A 79 1.86 2.85 0.83
C ILE A 79 0.49 3.48 1.09
N LEU A 80 -0.56 2.67 1.25
CA LEU A 80 -1.90 3.20 1.59
C LEU A 80 -1.97 3.64 3.06
N GLY A 81 -1.07 3.16 3.91
CA GLY A 81 -0.96 3.58 5.31
C GLY A 81 -2.07 3.07 6.22
N ILE A 82 -2.83 2.05 5.80
CA ILE A 82 -3.98 1.54 6.54
C ILE A 82 -3.54 0.34 7.38
N ARG A 83 -3.51 0.50 8.70
CA ARG A 83 -3.11 -0.57 9.62
C ARG A 83 -3.93 -0.57 10.89
N ARG A 84 -3.93 -1.70 11.58
CA ARG A 84 -4.60 -1.88 12.87
C ARG A 84 -3.56 -1.98 13.98
N GLU A 85 -3.79 -1.25 15.06
CA GLU A 85 -3.01 -1.36 16.31
C GLU A 85 -3.99 -1.46 17.48
N GLY A 86 -4.02 -2.60 18.17
CA GLY A 86 -4.99 -2.83 19.25
C GLY A 86 -6.44 -2.72 18.74
N ASP A 87 -7.29 -1.97 19.44
CA ASP A 87 -8.67 -1.66 19.03
C ASP A 87 -8.77 -0.40 18.15
N MET A 88 -7.66 0.03 17.54
CA MET A 88 -7.59 1.23 16.71
C MET A 88 -7.29 0.92 15.24
N LEU A 89 -7.88 1.72 14.37
CA LEU A 89 -7.50 1.88 12.97
C LEU A 89 -6.59 3.10 12.84
N ILE A 90 -5.45 2.91 12.18
CA ILE A 90 -4.53 3.98 11.79
C ILE A 90 -4.60 4.16 10.29
N VAL A 91 -4.67 5.42 9.86
CA VAL A 91 -4.57 5.80 8.45
C VAL A 91 -3.50 6.90 8.31
N ASP A 92 -2.40 6.53 7.67
CA ASP A 92 -1.19 7.34 7.50
C ASP A 92 -0.59 7.14 6.09
N PRO A 93 -1.23 7.68 5.04
CA PRO A 93 -0.88 7.34 3.67
C PRO A 93 0.47 7.93 3.23
N CYS A 94 1.28 7.13 2.54
CA CYS A 94 2.52 7.54 1.90
C CYS A 94 2.48 7.17 0.40
N ILE A 95 1.77 7.99 -0.37
CA ILE A 95 1.42 7.69 -1.78
C ILE A 95 2.33 8.48 -2.74
N PRO A 96 2.54 8.01 -3.99
CA PRO A 96 3.34 8.74 -4.97
C PRO A 96 2.68 10.08 -5.35
N ALA A 97 3.51 11.01 -5.84
CA ALA A 97 3.16 12.40 -6.06
C ALA A 97 2.09 12.61 -7.14
N ASP A 98 1.99 11.68 -8.08
CA ASP A 98 1.04 11.70 -9.19
C ASP A 98 -0.38 11.23 -8.79
N TRP A 99 -0.55 10.62 -7.61
CA TRP A 99 -1.86 10.20 -7.14
C TRP A 99 -2.65 11.38 -6.57
N PRO A 100 -3.86 11.68 -7.09
CA PRO A 100 -4.74 12.71 -6.54
C PRO A 100 -5.35 12.32 -5.19
N GLY A 101 -5.14 11.08 -4.75
CA GLY A 101 -5.82 10.46 -3.62
C GLY A 101 -6.24 9.03 -3.96
N PHE A 102 -6.96 8.39 -3.04
CA PHE A 102 -7.55 7.07 -3.26
C PHE A 102 -8.78 6.87 -2.38
N LYS A 103 -9.53 5.82 -2.69
CA LYS A 103 -10.62 5.32 -1.83
C LYS A 103 -10.33 3.88 -1.43
N ALA A 104 -10.70 3.53 -0.21
CA ALA A 104 -10.60 2.17 0.30
C ALA A 104 -11.81 1.85 1.18
N GLU A 105 -12.27 0.60 1.12
CA GLU A 105 -13.24 0.08 2.08
C GLU A 105 -12.55 -0.98 2.92
N VAL A 106 -12.60 -0.81 4.24
CA VAL A 106 -12.02 -1.77 5.18
C VAL A 106 -13.06 -2.21 6.20
N ASN A 107 -13.05 -3.51 6.50
CA ASN A 107 -13.86 -4.10 7.56
C ASN A 107 -12.91 -4.80 8.54
N VAL A 108 -12.84 -4.28 9.76
CA VAL A 108 -11.93 -4.77 10.80
C VAL A 108 -12.71 -4.82 12.11
N MET A 109 -12.72 -5.97 12.78
CA MET A 109 -13.48 -6.18 14.03
C MET A 109 -14.93 -5.69 13.96
N ASN A 110 -15.67 -6.05 12.91
CA ASN A 110 -17.05 -5.61 12.65
C ASN A 110 -17.25 -4.10 12.48
N THR A 111 -16.17 -3.31 12.44
CA THR A 111 -16.24 -1.87 12.12
C THR A 111 -15.90 -1.68 10.66
N ARG A 112 -16.75 -0.95 9.94
CA ARG A 112 -16.52 -0.65 8.52
C ARG A 112 -16.12 0.81 8.36
N PHE A 113 -15.09 1.05 7.56
CA PHE A 113 -14.70 2.38 7.14
C PHE A 113 -14.73 2.46 5.62
N ALA A 114 -15.47 3.44 5.11
CA ALA A 114 -15.24 4.00 3.78
C ALA A 114 -14.20 5.12 3.95
N ILE A 115 -12.98 4.89 3.45
CA ILE A 115 -11.86 5.81 3.57
C ILE A 115 -11.72 6.57 2.25
N GLU A 116 -11.71 7.89 2.32
CA GLU A 116 -11.45 8.77 1.18
C GLU A 116 -10.23 9.64 1.48
N VAL A 117 -9.14 9.43 0.76
CA VAL A 117 -7.93 10.26 0.87
C VAL A 117 -7.87 11.16 -0.35
N THR A 118 -7.69 12.46 -0.13
CA THR A 118 -7.50 13.46 -1.18
C THR A 118 -6.16 14.15 -1.00
N ARG A 119 -5.44 14.40 -2.09
CA ARG A 119 -4.18 15.16 -2.08
C ARG A 119 -4.46 16.61 -2.45
N SER A 120 -4.14 17.54 -1.57
CA SER A 120 -4.34 18.99 -1.81
C SER A 120 -3.04 19.76 -2.08
N GLY A 121 -1.89 19.11 -1.98
CA GLY A 121 -0.57 19.71 -2.20
C GLY A 121 0.51 18.70 -2.60
N PRO A 122 1.79 19.11 -2.61
CA PRO A 122 2.89 18.27 -3.11
C PRO A 122 3.34 17.19 -2.10
N ARG A 123 2.81 17.17 -0.87
CA ARG A 123 3.24 16.26 0.19
C ARG A 123 2.92 14.80 -0.13
N SER A 124 3.91 13.91 -0.03
CA SER A 124 3.77 12.46 -0.20
C SER A 124 3.11 11.76 1.00
N ARG A 125 3.24 12.34 2.19
CA ARG A 125 2.73 11.85 3.47
C ARG A 125 2.40 13.03 4.39
N GLY A 126 1.63 12.77 5.45
CA GLY A 126 1.22 13.74 6.46
C GLY A 126 -0.16 14.28 6.17
N VAL A 127 -1.12 13.86 6.98
CA VAL A 127 -2.52 14.28 6.91
C VAL A 127 -2.60 15.72 7.44
N SER A 128 -3.17 16.62 6.65
CA SER A 128 -3.42 18.01 7.07
C SER A 128 -4.82 18.20 7.66
N ARG A 129 -5.77 17.32 7.30
CA ARG A 129 -7.14 17.35 7.83
C ARG A 129 -7.77 15.96 7.81
N ALA A 130 -8.56 15.64 8.83
CA ALA A 130 -9.40 14.44 8.87
C ALA A 130 -10.82 14.75 9.36
N LEU A 131 -11.80 14.06 8.78
CA LEU A 131 -13.20 14.06 9.20
C LEU A 131 -13.66 12.62 9.41
N LEU A 132 -14.30 12.35 10.55
CA LEU A 132 -15.02 11.11 10.82
C LEU A 132 -16.51 11.44 10.82
N ASP A 133 -17.28 10.87 9.90
CA ASP A 133 -18.72 11.12 9.75
C ASP A 133 -19.07 12.62 9.67
N ASN A 134 -18.26 13.37 8.92
CA ASN A 134 -18.31 14.84 8.75
C ASN A 134 -17.93 15.67 9.99
N ALA A 135 -17.59 15.05 11.12
CA ALA A 135 -17.04 15.74 12.29
C ALA A 135 -15.51 15.79 12.22
N PRO A 136 -14.86 16.92 12.60
CA PRO A 136 -13.40 16.99 12.69
C PRO A 136 -12.81 15.91 13.60
N LEU A 137 -11.81 15.21 13.09
CA LEU A 137 -11.04 14.22 13.84
C LEU A 137 -9.64 14.78 14.12
N ALA A 138 -9.19 14.70 15.37
CA ALA A 138 -7.86 15.14 15.77
C ALA A 138 -6.79 14.23 15.16
N LEU A 139 -5.68 14.84 14.76
CA LEU A 139 -4.50 14.13 14.26
C LEU A 139 -3.48 13.97 15.38
N ILE A 140 -2.76 12.86 15.34
CA ILE A 140 -1.61 12.59 16.21
C ILE A 140 -0.43 12.39 15.27
N ASP A 141 0.66 13.16 15.43
CA ASP A 141 1.84 13.10 14.55
C ASP A 141 1.48 13.00 13.05
N ASP A 142 0.62 13.91 12.58
CA ASP A 142 0.12 14.02 11.21
C ASP A 142 -0.55 12.75 10.64
N HIS A 143 -1.09 11.87 11.49
CA HIS A 143 -1.90 10.73 11.04
C HIS A 143 -3.20 10.57 11.83
N VAL A 144 -4.11 9.76 11.27
CA VAL A 144 -5.41 9.46 11.86
C VAL A 144 -5.32 8.24 12.76
N LEU A 145 -5.95 8.33 13.93
CA LEU A 145 -6.21 7.22 14.84
C LEU A 145 -7.71 7.23 15.20
N THR A 146 -8.44 6.15 14.89
CA THR A 146 -9.87 6.02 15.20
C THR A 146 -10.21 4.64 15.76
N ARG A 147 -11.27 4.54 16.57
CA ARG A 147 -11.64 3.30 17.27
C ARG A 147 -12.37 2.33 16.36
N LEU A 148 -12.19 1.05 16.63
CA LEU A 148 -12.99 -0.05 16.07
C LEU A 148 -14.17 -0.34 17.02
N ASP A 149 -15.30 0.33 16.81
CA ASP A 149 -16.48 0.30 17.70
C ASP A 149 -17.65 -0.58 17.20
N GLY A 150 -17.51 -1.20 16.03
CA GLY A 150 -18.54 -2.01 15.38
C GLY A 150 -19.50 -1.21 14.48
N GLY A 151 -19.26 0.09 14.31
CA GLY A 151 -20.05 0.98 13.47
C GLY A 151 -19.68 0.95 11.98
N ASN A 152 -20.39 1.78 11.20
CA ASN A 152 -20.05 2.10 9.82
C ASN A 152 -19.71 3.58 9.74
N HIS A 153 -18.51 3.89 9.27
CA HIS A 153 -18.00 5.25 9.26
C HIS A 153 -17.52 5.69 7.88
N LEU A 154 -17.67 6.98 7.61
CA LEU A 154 -16.97 7.66 6.52
C LEU A 154 -15.77 8.40 7.12
N LEU A 155 -14.57 8.04 6.67
CA LEU A 155 -13.33 8.68 7.08
C LEU A 155 -12.73 9.43 5.88
N ALA A 156 -12.82 10.76 5.89
CA ALA A 156 -12.28 11.61 4.84
C ALA A 156 -10.98 12.28 5.31
N LEU A 157 -9.91 12.15 4.54
CA LEU A 157 -8.59 12.72 4.81
C LEU A 157 -8.16 13.64 3.67
N THR A 158 -7.46 14.70 4.04
CA THR A 158 -6.70 15.53 3.12
C THR A 158 -5.22 15.45 3.49
N LEU A 159 -4.38 15.12 2.53
CA LEU A 159 -2.93 15.27 2.58
C LEU A 159 -2.59 16.73 2.27
#